data_AF-A0A1Y4D6K1-F1
#
_entry.id   AF-A0A1Y4D6K1-F1
#
_cell.length_a   1.000
_cell.length_b   1.000
_cell.length_c   1.000
_cell.angle_alpha   90.00
_cell.angle_beta   90.00
_cell.angle_gamma   90.00
#
_symmetry.space_group_name_H-M   'P 1'
#
loop_
_entity.id
_entity.type
_entity.pdbx_description
1 polymer ?
#
loop_
_entity_poly.entity_id
_entity_poly.type
_entity_poly.pdbx_seq_one_letter_code
_entity_poly.pdbx_strand_id
1 'polypeptide(L)'
;MAINKFIIRFGLFLLGLGCFGFSAAQDAALKEAEVAYTKEDYKAAIELYEGLLKNQGESAAVYYNLGNAYYKAGQIAPAILNYERALLLQPGDKDIRFNLQLAKARTVDKIEPAGQFFLTKWFEGARDMASADAWGATGIVSFLLFLLALVVFLFSKVIRFKKVGFYVALVMLVGVVLSNVFGFSQKHALTSHAEAIIFAPTVTVRSAPDQSGNDLVVLHEGTKVAVRSTLGEWSEVELPDGNVGWMPSKDLEVI
;
A
#
# COMPACT_ATOMS: atom_id res chain seq x y z
N MET A 1 -43.29 -27.64 15.83
CA MET A 1 -42.86 -26.47 15.02
C MET A 1 -42.33 -25.27 15.84
N ALA A 2 -42.56 -25.20 17.16
CA ALA A 2 -42.12 -24.07 17.99
C ALA A 2 -40.63 -24.11 18.41
N ILE A 3 -40.01 -25.30 18.51
CA ILE A 3 -38.62 -25.46 18.99
C ILE A 3 -37.57 -24.95 17.98
N ASN A 4 -37.79 -25.11 16.67
CA ASN A 4 -36.85 -24.61 15.66
C ASN A 4 -36.79 -23.07 15.59
N LYS A 5 -37.83 -22.35 16.02
CA LYS A 5 -37.82 -20.87 16.02
C LYS A 5 -37.01 -20.28 17.19
N PHE A 6 -36.81 -21.04 18.26
CA PHE A 6 -36.03 -20.59 19.44
C PHE A 6 -34.53 -20.77 19.23
N ILE A 7 -34.10 -21.89 18.63
CA ILE A 7 -32.69 -22.16 18.32
C ILE A 7 -32.14 -21.15 17.29
N ILE A 8 -32.93 -20.79 16.28
CA ILE A 8 -32.54 -19.80 15.26
C ILE A 8 -32.41 -18.39 15.87
N ARG A 9 -33.27 -18.02 16.84
CA ARG A 9 -33.20 -16.72 17.53
C ARG A 9 -32.07 -16.64 18.56
N PHE A 10 -31.73 -17.74 19.22
CA PHE A 10 -30.61 -17.80 20.17
C PHE A 10 -29.24 -17.82 19.46
N GLY A 11 -29.15 -18.47 18.29
CA GLY A 11 -27.95 -18.44 17.44
C GLY A 11 -27.63 -17.04 16.90
N LEU A 12 -28.64 -16.25 16.52
CA LEU A 12 -28.47 -14.85 16.07
C LEU A 12 -28.07 -13.89 17.21
N PHE A 13 -28.39 -14.20 18.47
CA PHE A 13 -28.00 -13.39 19.63
C PHE A 13 -26.54 -13.66 20.06
N LEU A 14 -26.08 -14.90 19.95
CA LEU A 14 -24.69 -15.28 20.22
C LEU A 14 -23.71 -14.79 19.13
N LEU A 15 -24.16 -14.68 17.87
CA LEU A 15 -23.39 -14.05 16.78
C LEU A 15 -23.27 -12.53 16.94
N GLY A 16 -24.23 -11.88 17.61
CA GLY A 16 -24.14 -10.45 17.94
C GLY A 16 -23.11 -10.14 19.04
N LEU A 17 -23.08 -10.94 20.11
CA LEU A 17 -22.20 -10.69 21.26
C LEU A 17 -20.70 -10.91 20.96
N GLY A 18 -20.37 -11.80 20.02
CA GLY A 18 -18.97 -12.04 19.61
C GLY A 18 -18.36 -10.90 18.79
N CYS A 19 -19.15 -10.26 17.92
CA CYS A 19 -18.66 -9.18 17.06
C CYS A 19 -18.47 -7.85 17.81
N PHE A 20 -19.27 -7.55 18.84
CA PHE A 20 -19.13 -6.32 19.61
C PHE A 20 -17.94 -6.35 20.60
N GLY A 21 -17.61 -7.51 21.17
CA GLY A 21 -16.49 -7.65 22.11
C GLY A 21 -15.11 -7.49 21.46
N PHE A 22 -14.95 -7.96 20.22
CA PHE A 22 -13.69 -7.91 19.50
C PHE A 22 -13.33 -6.49 19.02
N SER A 23 -14.32 -5.74 18.51
CA SER A 23 -14.12 -4.35 18.08
C SER A 23 -13.76 -3.43 19.24
N ALA A 24 -14.41 -3.58 20.41
CA ALA A 24 -14.15 -2.72 21.56
C ALA A 24 -12.75 -2.93 22.18
N ALA A 25 -12.26 -4.18 22.21
CA ALA A 25 -10.91 -4.49 22.67
C ALA A 25 -9.84 -3.97 21.69
N GLN A 26 -10.13 -4.01 20.39
CA GLN A 26 -9.27 -3.44 19.34
C GLN A 26 -9.14 -1.93 19.47
N ASP A 27 -10.25 -1.21 19.64
CA ASP A 27 -10.24 0.25 19.82
C ASP A 27 -9.49 0.68 21.09
N ALA A 28 -9.59 -0.12 22.16
CA ALA A 28 -8.88 0.14 23.41
C ALA A 28 -7.36 0.00 23.26
N ALA A 29 -6.89 -1.08 22.63
CA ALA A 29 -5.47 -1.33 22.41
C ALA A 29 -4.84 -0.32 21.43
N LEU A 30 -5.57 0.11 20.40
CA LEU A 30 -5.13 1.19 19.51
C LEU A 30 -4.96 2.50 20.27
N LYS A 31 -5.93 2.85 21.11
CA LYS A 31 -5.87 4.07 21.94
C LYS A 31 -4.72 4.02 22.95
N GLU A 32 -4.42 2.85 23.51
CA GLU A 32 -3.28 2.67 24.40
C GLU A 32 -1.95 2.96 23.68
N ALA A 33 -1.78 2.44 22.46
CA ALA A 33 -0.61 2.71 21.62
C ALA A 33 -0.47 4.21 21.29
N GLU A 34 -1.57 4.87 20.95
CA GLU A 34 -1.59 6.33 20.70
C GLU A 34 -1.24 7.13 21.97
N VAL A 35 -1.70 6.69 23.15
CA VAL A 35 -1.34 7.32 24.43
C VAL A 35 0.16 7.15 24.72
N ALA A 36 0.73 5.98 24.49
CA ALA A 36 2.17 5.76 24.63
C ALA A 36 2.96 6.68 23.67
N TYR A 37 2.53 6.76 22.40
CA TYR A 37 3.15 7.63 21.40
C TYR A 37 3.09 9.11 21.78
N THR A 38 1.93 9.60 22.26
CA THR A 38 1.76 11.01 22.68
C THR A 38 2.52 11.36 23.95
N LYS A 39 2.83 10.36 24.79
CA LYS A 39 3.75 10.50 25.93
C LYS A 39 5.23 10.39 25.55
N GLU A 40 5.53 10.29 24.25
CA GLU A 40 6.88 10.08 23.71
C GLU A 40 7.54 8.77 24.15
N ASP A 41 6.76 7.83 24.70
CA ASP A 41 7.21 6.45 24.96
C ASP A 41 7.10 5.64 23.66
N TYR A 42 8.00 5.96 22.73
CA TYR A 42 7.98 5.35 21.40
C TYR A 42 8.27 3.85 21.46
N LYS A 43 9.03 3.37 22.45
CA LYS A 43 9.29 1.95 22.62
C LYS A 43 8.01 1.20 22.97
N ALA A 44 7.26 1.67 23.96
CA ALA A 44 5.97 1.05 24.30
C ALA A 44 4.97 1.16 23.14
N ALA A 45 4.94 2.30 22.44
CA ALA A 45 4.08 2.47 21.27
C ALA A 45 4.40 1.45 20.15
N ILE A 46 5.68 1.23 19.86
CA ILE A 46 6.13 0.23 18.87
C ILE A 46 5.64 -1.17 19.27
N GLU A 47 5.91 -1.60 20.50
CA GLU A 47 5.51 -2.92 20.99
C GLU A 47 3.98 -3.14 20.89
N LEU A 48 3.20 -2.11 21.24
CA LEU A 48 1.74 -2.14 21.15
C LEU A 48 1.26 -2.20 19.70
N TYR A 49 1.79 -1.38 18.80
CA TYR A 49 1.42 -1.40 17.39
C TYR A 49 1.80 -2.71 16.69
N GLU A 50 2.98 -3.28 16.98
CA GLU A 50 3.36 -4.61 16.48
C GLU A 50 2.42 -5.70 17.00
N GLY A 51 2.03 -5.62 18.27
CA GLY A 51 1.03 -6.49 18.87
C GLY A 51 -0.34 -6.40 18.17
N LEU A 52 -0.76 -5.18 17.80
CA LEU A 52 -1.99 -4.96 17.03
C LEU A 52 -1.92 -5.65 15.67
N LEU A 53 -0.84 -5.45 14.91
CA LEU A 53 -0.65 -6.09 13.60
C LEU A 53 -0.63 -7.62 13.71
N LYS A 54 0.05 -8.16 14.71
CA LYS A 54 0.14 -9.61 14.94
C LYS A 54 -1.21 -10.25 15.27
N ASN A 55 -2.03 -9.57 16.08
CA ASN A 55 -3.26 -10.15 16.61
C ASN A 55 -4.51 -9.83 15.76
N GLN A 56 -4.49 -8.73 15.03
CA GLN A 56 -5.66 -8.19 14.31
C GLN A 56 -5.46 -8.12 12.80
N GLY A 57 -4.23 -8.36 12.32
CA GLY A 57 -3.88 -8.30 10.91
C GLY A 57 -3.46 -6.90 10.46
N GLU A 58 -3.21 -6.80 9.16
CA GLU A 58 -2.67 -5.61 8.51
C GLU A 58 -3.66 -4.44 8.53
N SER A 59 -3.15 -3.23 8.82
CA SER A 59 -3.93 -2.01 8.80
C SER A 59 -3.06 -0.82 8.43
N ALA A 60 -3.53 -0.03 7.45
CA ALA A 60 -2.80 1.13 6.98
C ALA A 60 -2.54 2.14 8.10
N ALA A 61 -3.55 2.38 8.95
CA ALA A 61 -3.44 3.32 10.07
C ALA A 61 -2.45 2.82 11.13
N VAL A 62 -2.45 1.52 11.42
CA VAL A 62 -1.51 0.93 12.38
C VAL A 62 -0.08 0.97 11.83
N TYR A 63 0.12 0.58 10.57
CA TYR A 63 1.43 0.71 9.91
C TYR A 63 1.92 2.15 9.86
N TYR A 64 1.07 3.11 9.52
CA TYR A 64 1.44 4.53 9.52
C TYR A 64 1.88 5.01 10.90
N ASN A 65 1.12 4.68 11.94
CA ASN A 65 1.45 5.07 13.31
C ASN A 65 2.69 4.35 13.86
N LEU A 66 2.89 3.08 13.50
CA LEU A 66 4.11 2.34 13.80
C LEU A 66 5.32 2.98 13.11
N GLY A 67 5.17 3.38 11.83
CA GLY A 67 6.18 4.14 11.10
C GLY A 67 6.52 5.46 11.79
N ASN A 68 5.52 6.20 12.28
CA ASN A 68 5.71 7.42 13.06
C ASN A 68 6.49 7.16 14.35
N ALA A 69 6.14 6.10 15.09
CA ALA A 69 6.82 5.71 16.32
C ALA A 69 8.28 5.35 16.06
N TYR A 70 8.56 4.54 15.04
CA TYR A 70 9.92 4.20 14.62
C TYR A 70 10.73 5.43 14.18
N TYR A 71 10.12 6.32 13.39
CA TYR A 71 10.78 7.54 12.93
C TYR A 71 11.16 8.45 14.11
N LYS A 72 10.28 8.58 15.11
CA LYS A 72 10.54 9.36 16.33
C LYS A 72 11.55 8.70 17.25
N ALA A 73 11.60 7.37 17.28
CA ALA A 73 12.65 6.60 17.96
C ALA A 73 14.01 6.64 17.24
N GLY A 74 14.10 7.28 16.06
CA GLY A 74 15.32 7.36 15.26
C GLY A 74 15.64 6.11 14.44
N GLN A 75 14.75 5.13 14.41
CA GLN A 75 14.92 3.88 13.66
C GLN A 75 14.33 4.08 12.25
N ILE A 76 15.16 4.53 11.32
CA ILE A 76 14.70 5.01 10.00
C ILE A 76 14.27 3.87 9.08
N ALA A 77 15.03 2.77 9.01
CA ALA A 77 14.68 1.61 8.17
C ALA A 77 13.30 1.01 8.49
N PRO A 78 12.97 0.66 9.75
CA PRO A 78 11.63 0.17 10.08
C PRO A 78 10.55 1.23 9.90
N ALA A 79 10.86 2.53 10.06
CA ALA A 79 9.90 3.58 9.73
C ALA A 79 9.52 3.56 8.25
N ILE A 80 10.52 3.52 7.35
CA ILE A 80 10.32 3.46 5.90
C ILE A 80 9.51 2.21 5.53
N LEU A 81 9.88 1.03 6.04
CA LEU A 81 9.16 -0.22 5.77
C LEU A 81 7.67 -0.10 6.12
N ASN A 82 7.36 0.38 7.32
CA ASN A 82 5.98 0.49 7.77
C ASN A 82 5.19 1.57 7.01
N TYR A 83 5.83 2.68 6.61
CA TYR A 83 5.18 3.65 5.72
C TYR A 83 4.92 3.10 4.32
N GLU A 84 5.83 2.32 3.75
CA GLU A 84 5.62 1.65 2.46
C GLU A 84 4.43 0.67 2.57
N ARG A 85 4.39 -0.17 3.61
CA ARG A 85 3.24 -1.06 3.89
C ARG A 85 1.93 -0.30 4.06
N ALA A 86 1.94 0.82 4.77
CA ALA A 86 0.77 1.68 4.91
C ALA A 86 0.31 2.23 3.54
N LEU A 87 1.26 2.64 2.69
CA LEU A 87 0.98 3.19 1.36
C LEU A 87 0.45 2.12 0.40
N LEU A 88 0.88 0.86 0.52
CA LEU A 88 0.32 -0.25 -0.25
C LEU A 88 -1.19 -0.40 0.02
N LEU A 89 -1.60 -0.25 1.28
CA LEU A 89 -3.01 -0.36 1.69
C LEU A 89 -3.81 0.92 1.39
N GLN A 90 -3.18 2.10 1.45
CA GLN A 90 -3.79 3.40 1.19
C GLN A 90 -2.96 4.25 0.22
N PRO A 91 -2.92 3.88 -1.08
CA PRO A 91 -2.04 4.53 -2.05
C PRO A 91 -2.36 6.00 -2.28
N GLY A 92 -3.57 6.46 -1.96
CA GLY A 92 -4.01 7.85 -2.08
C GLY A 92 -3.63 8.78 -0.92
N ASP A 93 -3.14 8.24 0.19
CA ASP A 93 -2.91 8.99 1.41
C ASP A 93 -1.70 9.93 1.30
N LYS A 94 -1.95 11.23 1.50
CA LYS A 94 -0.92 12.27 1.35
C LYS A 94 0.02 12.33 2.55
N ASP A 95 -0.47 12.01 3.74
CA ASP A 95 0.30 12.09 4.98
C ASP A 95 1.28 10.92 5.05
N ILE A 96 0.86 9.72 4.65
CA ILE A 96 1.75 8.56 4.48
C ILE A 96 2.86 8.88 3.48
N ARG A 97 2.52 9.40 2.29
CA ARG A 97 3.53 9.78 1.28
C ARG A 97 4.51 10.83 1.80
N PHE A 98 4.01 11.85 2.49
CA PHE A 98 4.84 12.92 3.03
C PHE A 98 5.81 12.39 4.10
N ASN A 99 5.33 11.58 5.05
CA ASN A 99 6.18 11.03 6.09
C ASN A 99 7.18 10.00 5.57
N LEU A 100 6.78 9.18 4.57
CA LEU A 100 7.70 8.30 3.86
C LEU A 100 8.82 9.09 3.19
N GLN A 101 8.49 10.18 2.50
CA GLN A 101 9.49 11.05 1.86
C GLN A 101 10.42 11.68 2.90
N LEU A 102 9.89 12.10 4.04
CA LEU A 102 10.67 12.65 5.14
C LEU A 102 11.63 11.62 5.75
N ALA A 103 11.17 10.37 5.92
CA ALA A 103 12.01 9.26 6.37
C ALA A 103 13.10 8.91 5.36
N LYS A 104 12.75 8.80 4.07
CA LYS A 104 13.71 8.61 2.97
C LYS A 104 14.74 9.73 2.87
N ALA A 105 14.37 10.97 3.18
CA ALA A 105 15.34 12.08 3.18
C ALA A 105 16.42 11.96 4.27
N ARG A 106 16.23 11.08 5.27
CA ARG A 106 17.20 10.78 6.33
C ARG A 106 18.11 9.58 6.01
N THR A 107 17.88 8.87 4.91
CA THR A 107 18.79 7.78 4.52
C THR A 107 20.12 8.34 4.04
N VAL A 108 21.18 7.54 4.21
CA VAL A 108 22.54 7.90 3.76
C VAL A 108 22.60 7.86 2.23
N ASP A 109 22.06 6.80 1.63
CA ASP A 109 22.11 6.60 0.20
C ASP A 109 21.10 7.51 -0.51
N LYS A 110 21.59 8.21 -1.53
CA LYS A 110 20.78 9.03 -2.44
C LYS A 110 20.92 8.51 -3.86
N ILE A 111 20.22 7.41 -4.13
CA ILE A 111 20.18 6.80 -5.46
C ILE A 111 19.10 7.52 -6.25
N GLU A 112 19.50 8.26 -7.28
CA GLU A 112 18.53 8.83 -8.21
C GLU A 112 17.92 7.70 -9.04
N PRO A 113 16.58 7.58 -9.08
CA PRO A 113 15.95 6.60 -9.94
C PRO A 113 16.36 6.83 -11.38
N ALA A 114 16.53 5.74 -12.15
CA ALA A 114 16.79 5.82 -13.58
C ALA A 114 15.80 6.80 -14.23
N GLY A 115 16.28 7.66 -15.13
CA GLY A 115 15.49 8.75 -15.69
C GLY A 115 14.14 8.28 -16.23
N GLN A 116 13.07 8.57 -15.50
CA GLN A 116 11.71 8.21 -15.91
C GLN A 116 11.13 9.29 -16.82
N PHE A 117 10.39 8.86 -17.83
CA PHE A 117 9.68 9.77 -18.74
C PHE A 117 8.56 10.51 -17.99
N PHE A 118 8.38 11.82 -18.21
CA PHE A 118 7.45 12.62 -17.38
C PHE A 118 5.99 12.12 -17.41
N LEU A 119 5.55 11.50 -18.52
CA LEU A 119 4.21 10.91 -18.59
C LEU A 119 4.05 9.68 -17.69
N THR A 120 5.11 8.93 -17.39
CA THR A 120 5.00 7.80 -16.45
C THR A 120 4.69 8.31 -15.05
N LYS A 121 5.41 9.35 -14.59
CA LYS A 121 5.13 10.00 -13.31
C LYS A 121 3.73 10.59 -13.23
N TRP A 122 3.25 11.21 -14.31
CA TRP A 122 1.89 11.74 -14.35
C TRP A 122 0.84 10.62 -14.30
N PHE A 123 1.07 9.52 -15.04
CA PHE A 123 0.19 8.36 -15.07
C PHE A 123 0.16 7.64 -13.72
N GLU A 124 1.32 7.38 -13.10
CA GLU A 124 1.44 6.82 -11.75
C GLU A 124 0.77 7.74 -10.73
N GLY A 125 1.02 9.04 -10.80
CA GLY A 125 0.37 10.02 -9.94
C GLY A 125 -1.14 9.98 -10.04
N ALA A 126 -1.71 9.84 -11.24
CA ALA A 126 -3.16 9.67 -11.44
C ALA A 126 -3.64 8.32 -10.90
N ARG A 127 -2.94 7.23 -11.20
CA ARG A 127 -3.23 5.87 -10.72
C ARG A 127 -3.27 5.80 -9.19
N ASP A 128 -2.26 6.36 -8.53
CA ASP A 128 -2.07 6.32 -7.08
C ASP A 128 -2.98 7.32 -6.33
N MET A 129 -3.83 8.09 -7.01
CA MET A 129 -4.81 8.95 -6.32
C MET A 129 -5.85 8.15 -5.52
N ALA A 130 -6.12 6.91 -5.93
CA ALA A 130 -7.15 6.07 -5.34
C ALA A 130 -6.71 4.60 -5.32
N SER A 131 -7.30 3.81 -4.41
CA SER A 131 -7.06 2.36 -4.37
C SER A 131 -7.67 1.66 -5.57
N ALA A 132 -7.22 0.42 -5.83
CA ALA A 132 -7.79 -0.41 -6.90
C ALA A 132 -9.32 -0.61 -6.74
N ASP A 133 -9.80 -0.76 -5.50
CA ASP A 133 -11.22 -0.91 -5.20
C ASP A 133 -12.00 0.39 -5.48
N ALA A 134 -11.43 1.55 -5.14
CA ALA A 134 -12.03 2.84 -5.42
C ALA A 134 -12.09 3.13 -6.94
N TRP A 135 -11.06 2.75 -7.69
CA TRP A 135 -11.10 2.78 -9.15
C TRP A 135 -12.15 1.81 -9.71
N GLY A 136 -12.28 0.61 -9.15
CA GLY A 136 -13.33 -0.34 -9.50
C GLY A 136 -14.74 0.24 -9.29
N ALA A 137 -15.00 0.83 -8.13
CA ALA A 137 -16.27 1.49 -7.81
C ALA A 137 -16.56 2.66 -8.78
N THR A 138 -15.55 3.47 -9.08
CA THR A 138 -15.64 4.57 -10.05
C THR A 138 -15.98 4.04 -11.45
N GLY A 139 -15.38 2.92 -11.85
CA GLY A 139 -15.70 2.21 -13.09
C GLY A 139 -17.14 1.73 -13.15
N ILE A 140 -17.66 1.13 -12.06
CA ILE A 140 -19.05 0.67 -11.98
C ILE A 140 -20.02 1.85 -12.09
N VAL A 141 -19.79 2.93 -11.33
CA VAL A 141 -20.64 4.14 -11.39
C VAL A 141 -20.63 4.74 -12.78
N SER A 142 -19.44 4.88 -13.38
CA SER A 142 -19.28 5.39 -14.75
C SER A 142 -20.01 4.52 -15.77
N PHE A 143 -20.00 3.19 -15.59
CA PHE A 143 -20.70 2.26 -16.46
C PHE A 143 -22.23 2.39 -16.36
N LEU A 144 -22.77 2.55 -15.15
CA LEU A 144 -24.21 2.78 -14.97
C LEU A 144 -24.65 4.11 -15.58
N LEU A 145 -23.85 5.17 -15.43
CA LEU A 145 -24.11 6.47 -16.06
C LEU A 145 -23.99 6.40 -17.59
N PHE A 146 -23.05 5.61 -18.11
CA PHE A 146 -22.94 5.32 -19.53
C PHE A 146 -24.22 4.66 -20.07
N LEU A 147 -24.73 3.62 -19.40
CA LEU A 147 -25.98 2.96 -19.79
C LEU A 147 -27.17 3.91 -19.76
N LEU A 148 -27.28 4.75 -18.73
CA LEU A 148 -28.33 5.77 -18.65
C LEU A 148 -28.25 6.78 -19.81
N ALA A 149 -27.05 7.28 -20.11
CA ALA A 149 -26.83 8.20 -21.22
C ALA A 149 -27.14 7.55 -22.58
N LEU A 150 -26.83 6.26 -22.74
CA LEU A 150 -27.17 5.48 -23.92
C LEU A 150 -28.69 5.34 -24.07
N VAL A 151 -29.44 5.11 -22.98
CA VAL A 151 -30.91 5.11 -23.00
C VAL A 151 -31.46 6.46 -23.44
N VAL A 152 -30.93 7.58 -22.91
CA VAL A 152 -31.34 8.93 -23.34
C VAL A 152 -31.04 9.15 -24.83
N PHE A 153 -29.87 8.73 -25.30
CA PHE A 153 -29.48 8.83 -26.71
C PHE A 153 -30.42 8.04 -27.64
N LEU A 154 -30.75 6.80 -27.29
CA LEU A 154 -31.54 5.91 -28.13
C LEU A 154 -33.03 6.27 -28.14
N PHE A 155 -33.61 6.56 -26.97
CA PHE A 155 -35.06 6.66 -26.80
C PHE A 155 -35.61 8.09 -26.73
N SER A 156 -34.76 9.12 -26.60
CA SER A 156 -35.26 10.50 -26.57
C SER A 156 -35.86 10.92 -27.90
N LYS A 157 -37.04 11.55 -27.86
CA LYS A 157 -37.68 12.12 -29.07
C LYS A 157 -37.13 13.49 -29.44
N VAL A 158 -36.37 14.14 -28.55
CA VAL A 158 -35.85 15.51 -28.73
C VAL A 158 -34.38 15.46 -29.14
N ILE A 159 -34.04 16.06 -30.29
CA ILE A 159 -32.69 16.00 -30.87
C ILE A 159 -31.60 16.56 -29.94
N ARG A 160 -31.91 17.58 -29.12
CA ARG A 160 -30.97 18.15 -28.16
C ARG A 160 -30.55 17.13 -27.11
N PHE A 161 -31.51 16.40 -26.53
CA PHE A 161 -31.21 15.37 -25.53
C PHE A 161 -30.48 14.17 -26.14
N LYS A 162 -30.73 13.82 -27.41
CA LYS A 162 -29.92 12.80 -28.09
C LYS A 162 -28.45 13.21 -28.18
N LYS A 163 -28.16 14.43 -28.64
CA LYS A 163 -26.77 14.93 -28.75
C LYS A 163 -26.08 14.94 -27.38
N VAL A 164 -26.75 15.44 -26.35
CA VAL A 164 -26.21 15.43 -24.98
C VAL A 164 -25.95 14.00 -24.51
N GLY A 165 -26.92 13.10 -24.66
CA GLY A 165 -26.77 11.68 -24.30
C GLY A 165 -25.60 11.01 -25.00
N PHE A 166 -25.38 11.29 -26.29
CA PHE A 166 -24.24 10.75 -27.04
C PHE A 166 -22.90 11.20 -26.47
N TYR A 167 -22.71 12.51 -26.24
CA TYR A 167 -21.43 13.02 -25.70
C TYR A 167 -21.19 12.57 -24.26
N VAL A 168 -22.24 12.54 -23.42
CA VAL A 168 -22.13 12.02 -22.05
C VAL A 168 -21.78 10.52 -22.07
N ALA A 169 -22.41 9.73 -22.94
CA ALA A 169 -22.07 8.31 -23.09
C ALA A 169 -20.61 8.12 -23.51
N LEU A 170 -20.10 8.92 -24.45
CA LEU A 170 -18.70 8.85 -24.88
C LEU A 170 -17.74 9.16 -23.72
N VAL A 171 -18.01 10.22 -22.94
CA VAL A 171 -17.18 10.59 -21.78
C VAL A 171 -17.21 9.50 -20.71
N MET A 172 -18.40 8.97 -20.39
CA MET A 172 -18.55 7.92 -19.38
C MET A 172 -17.87 6.63 -19.82
N LEU A 173 -17.91 6.28 -21.11
CA LEU A 173 -17.19 5.12 -21.64
C LEU A 173 -15.68 5.26 -21.48
N VAL A 174 -15.13 6.44 -21.78
CA VAL A 174 -13.70 6.73 -21.52
C VAL A 174 -13.40 6.61 -20.03
N GLY A 175 -14.27 7.15 -19.16
CA GLY A 175 -14.15 7.02 -17.70
C GLY A 175 -14.11 5.56 -17.22
N VAL A 176 -14.94 4.68 -17.81
CA VAL A 176 -14.91 3.23 -17.52
C VAL A 176 -13.56 2.63 -17.90
N VAL A 177 -13.06 2.91 -19.11
CA VAL A 177 -11.78 2.36 -19.58
C VAL A 177 -10.63 2.84 -18.69
N LEU A 178 -10.55 4.15 -18.42
CA LEU A 178 -9.53 4.71 -17.55
C LEU A 178 -9.58 4.13 -16.14
N SER A 179 -10.78 3.99 -15.55
CA SER A 179 -10.93 3.41 -14.22
C SER A 179 -10.46 1.96 -14.16
N ASN A 180 -10.74 1.16 -15.20
CA ASN A 180 -10.25 -0.21 -15.27
C ASN A 180 -8.74 -0.27 -15.48
N VAL A 181 -8.19 0.58 -16.33
CA VAL A 181 -6.74 0.67 -16.57
C VAL A 181 -6.01 1.08 -15.29
N PHE A 182 -6.48 2.12 -14.59
CA PHE A 182 -5.87 2.56 -13.33
C PHE A 182 -6.07 1.54 -12.21
N GLY A 183 -7.26 0.96 -12.07
CA GLY A 183 -7.51 -0.07 -11.06
C GLY A 183 -6.65 -1.32 -11.27
N PHE A 184 -6.55 -1.80 -12.52
CA PHE A 184 -5.67 -2.92 -12.86
C PHE A 184 -4.20 -2.57 -12.66
N SER A 185 -3.76 -1.40 -13.14
CA SER A 185 -2.37 -0.94 -12.98
C SER A 185 -2.00 -0.78 -11.50
N GLN A 186 -2.92 -0.27 -10.66
CA GLN A 186 -2.71 -0.16 -9.23
C GLN A 186 -2.57 -1.54 -8.60
N LYS A 187 -3.50 -2.46 -8.90
CA LYS A 187 -3.44 -3.82 -8.37
C LYS A 187 -2.16 -4.54 -8.81
N HIS A 188 -1.77 -4.36 -10.07
CA HIS A 188 -0.54 -4.93 -10.61
C HIS A 188 0.67 -4.40 -9.84
N ALA A 189 0.80 -3.07 -9.68
CA ALA A 189 1.89 -2.45 -8.94
C ALA A 189 2.01 -2.96 -7.49
N LEU A 190 0.89 -3.27 -6.83
CA LEU A 190 0.88 -3.86 -5.48
C LEU A 190 1.30 -5.35 -5.47
N THR A 191 1.21 -6.05 -6.59
CA THR A 191 1.44 -7.52 -6.66
C THR A 191 2.71 -7.90 -7.42
N SER A 192 3.30 -6.98 -8.18
CA SER A 192 4.41 -7.29 -9.11
C SER A 192 5.80 -7.08 -8.53
N HIS A 193 5.94 -6.46 -7.37
CA HIS A 193 7.25 -6.09 -6.85
C HIS A 193 7.49 -6.68 -5.46
N ALA A 194 8.43 -7.62 -5.37
CA ALA A 194 9.06 -8.00 -4.12
C ALA A 194 10.06 -6.89 -3.74
N GLU A 195 9.56 -5.71 -3.41
CA GLU A 195 10.39 -4.63 -2.88
C GLU A 195 10.83 -4.99 -1.45
N ALA A 196 12.02 -4.57 -1.08
CA ALA A 196 12.55 -4.77 0.26
C ALA A 196 13.30 -3.53 0.73
N ILE A 197 13.36 -3.36 2.05
CA ILE A 197 14.15 -2.34 2.71
C ILE A 197 15.36 -3.01 3.34
N ILE A 198 16.54 -2.41 3.18
CA ILE A 198 17.77 -2.87 3.84
C ILE A 198 17.73 -2.50 5.33
N PHE A 199 17.99 -3.45 6.21
CA PHE A 199 18.02 -3.28 7.68
C PHE A 199 19.43 -3.34 8.27
N ALA A 200 20.40 -3.89 7.54
CA ALA A 200 21.80 -3.83 7.99
C ALA A 200 22.31 -2.38 7.94
N PRO A 201 23.05 -1.90 8.97
CA PRO A 201 23.62 -0.56 8.97
C PRO A 201 24.46 -0.26 7.73
N THR A 202 25.15 -1.29 7.23
CA THR A 202 25.93 -1.24 6.00
C THR A 202 25.97 -2.63 5.38
N VAL A 203 25.79 -2.71 4.07
CA VAL A 203 25.87 -3.95 3.30
C VAL A 203 26.55 -3.71 1.96
N THR A 204 27.45 -4.63 1.59
CA THR A 204 28.14 -4.57 0.31
C THR A 204 27.39 -5.41 -0.71
N VAL A 205 26.91 -4.77 -1.76
CA VAL A 205 26.33 -5.43 -2.93
C VAL A 205 27.46 -5.93 -3.82
N ARG A 206 27.37 -7.19 -4.26
CA ARG A 206 28.40 -7.92 -4.99
C ARG A 206 27.95 -8.32 -6.39
N SER A 207 28.91 -8.60 -7.28
CA SER A 207 28.60 -9.08 -8.64
C SER A 207 28.13 -10.54 -8.69
N ALA A 208 28.37 -11.33 -7.64
CA ALA A 208 28.02 -12.75 -7.56
C ALA A 208 27.56 -13.13 -6.14
N PRO A 209 26.72 -14.18 -5.98
CA PRO A 209 26.19 -14.64 -4.69
C PRO A 209 27.21 -15.47 -3.88
N ASP A 210 28.47 -15.03 -3.83
CA ASP A 210 29.53 -15.66 -3.07
C ASP A 210 30.63 -14.66 -2.68
N GLN A 211 31.63 -15.14 -1.92
CA GLN A 211 32.76 -14.32 -1.49
C GLN A 211 33.75 -13.97 -2.61
N SER A 212 33.62 -14.60 -3.79
CA SER A 212 34.50 -14.36 -4.95
C SER A 212 34.00 -13.22 -5.84
N GLY A 213 32.73 -12.83 -5.73
CA GLY A 213 32.16 -11.68 -6.41
C GLY A 213 32.84 -10.37 -6.02
N ASN A 214 33.09 -9.49 -6.99
CA ASN A 214 33.64 -8.17 -6.73
C ASN A 214 32.61 -7.29 -6.02
N ASP A 215 33.10 -6.42 -5.13
CA ASP A 215 32.29 -5.41 -4.44
C ASP A 215 31.87 -4.34 -5.46
N LEU A 216 30.56 -4.14 -5.63
CA LEU A 216 30.00 -3.18 -6.58
C LEU A 216 29.69 -1.84 -5.90
N VAL A 217 28.92 -1.88 -4.82
CA VAL A 217 28.48 -0.69 -4.09
C VAL A 217 28.20 -1.05 -2.63
N VAL A 218 28.43 -0.09 -1.74
CA VAL A 218 28.10 -0.19 -0.33
C VAL A 218 26.81 0.60 -0.10
N LEU A 219 25.82 -0.06 0.46
CA LEU A 219 24.51 0.51 0.80
C LEU A 219 24.31 0.51 2.30
N HIS A 220 23.35 1.30 2.76
CA HIS A 220 23.03 1.52 4.15
C HIS A 220 21.55 1.18 4.43
N GLU A 221 21.23 1.10 5.72
CA GLU A 221 19.87 0.86 6.17
C GLU A 221 18.86 1.89 5.63
N GLY A 222 17.64 1.45 5.39
CA GLY A 222 16.56 2.26 4.85
C GLY A 222 16.55 2.40 3.32
N THR A 223 17.59 1.93 2.63
CA THR A 223 17.62 1.89 1.17
C THR A 223 16.62 0.86 0.64
N LYS A 224 15.76 1.30 -0.29
CA LYS A 224 14.78 0.44 -0.96
C LYS A 224 15.39 -0.21 -2.19
N VAL A 225 15.18 -1.51 -2.33
CA VAL A 225 15.63 -2.32 -3.46
C VAL A 225 14.51 -3.23 -3.95
N ALA A 226 14.56 -3.66 -5.21
CA ALA A 226 13.66 -4.67 -5.74
C ALA A 226 14.35 -6.04 -5.75
N VAL A 227 13.76 -7.04 -5.12
CA VAL A 227 14.28 -8.42 -5.09
C VAL A 227 13.88 -9.13 -6.38
N ARG A 228 14.86 -9.51 -7.19
CA ARG A 228 14.66 -10.21 -8.47
C ARG A 228 14.64 -11.73 -8.31
N SER A 229 15.55 -12.24 -7.50
CA SER A 229 15.68 -13.68 -7.24
C SER A 229 16.37 -13.93 -5.90
N THR A 230 16.17 -15.13 -5.35
CA THR A 230 16.84 -15.56 -4.11
C THR A 230 17.53 -16.90 -4.37
N LEU A 231 18.80 -16.98 -4.03
CA LEU A 231 19.64 -18.18 -4.17
C LEU A 231 20.34 -18.47 -2.83
N GLY A 232 19.79 -19.42 -2.08
CA GLY A 232 20.28 -19.73 -0.73
C GLY A 232 20.14 -18.51 0.19
N GLU A 233 21.26 -18.09 0.78
CA GLU A 233 21.33 -16.95 1.70
C GLU A 233 21.54 -15.59 1.00
N TRP A 234 21.45 -15.57 -0.33
CA TRP A 234 21.67 -14.36 -1.14
C TRP A 234 20.42 -13.98 -1.92
N SER A 235 20.16 -12.69 -2.01
CA SER A 235 19.14 -12.11 -2.87
C SER A 235 19.80 -11.23 -3.93
N GLU A 236 19.38 -11.44 -5.17
CA GLU A 236 19.67 -10.55 -6.28
C GLU A 236 18.73 -9.36 -6.19
N VAL A 237 19.29 -8.18 -6.06
CA VAL A 237 18.57 -6.94 -5.86
C VAL A 237 18.85 -5.97 -7.01
N GLU A 238 17.81 -5.27 -7.43
CA GLU A 238 17.87 -4.15 -8.35
C GLU A 238 17.71 -2.84 -7.59
N LEU A 239 18.64 -1.93 -7.85
CA LEU A 239 18.69 -0.60 -7.29
C LEU A 239 17.78 0.36 -8.09
N PRO A 240 17.36 1.49 -7.51
CA PRO A 240 16.52 2.47 -8.21
C PRO A 240 17.11 3.00 -9.53
N ASP A 241 18.43 3.00 -9.68
CA ASP A 241 19.14 3.41 -10.89
C ASP A 241 19.20 2.32 -11.98
N GLY A 242 18.66 1.13 -11.70
CA GLY A 242 18.65 -0.03 -12.60
C GLY A 242 19.87 -0.94 -12.47
N ASN A 243 20.85 -0.62 -11.61
CA ASN A 243 21.98 -1.49 -11.34
C ASN A 243 21.55 -2.72 -10.54
N VAL A 244 22.19 -3.85 -10.80
CA VAL A 244 21.84 -5.14 -10.20
C VAL A 244 23.05 -5.71 -9.47
N GLY A 245 22.81 -6.34 -8.34
CA GLY A 245 23.83 -7.12 -7.66
C GLY A 245 23.25 -8.00 -6.55
N TRP A 246 24.12 -8.67 -5.82
CA TRP A 246 23.77 -9.66 -4.81
C TRP A 246 24.10 -9.16 -3.42
N MET A 247 23.20 -9.39 -2.47
CA MET A 247 23.41 -9.11 -1.05
C MET A 247 22.82 -10.22 -0.17
N PRO A 248 23.25 -10.36 1.10
CA PRO A 248 22.68 -11.37 1.99
C PRO A 248 21.19 -11.13 2.25
N SER A 249 20.36 -12.18 2.14
CA SER A 249 18.90 -12.11 2.29
C SER A 249 18.44 -11.79 3.71
N LYS A 250 19.29 -12.01 4.71
CA LYS A 250 19.01 -11.67 6.12
C LYS A 250 19.07 -10.16 6.40
N ASP A 251 19.69 -9.40 5.51
CA ASP A 251 19.94 -7.97 5.69
C ASP A 251 18.81 -7.12 5.08
N LEU A 252 17.77 -7.77 4.53
CA LEU A 252 16.61 -7.14 3.91
C LEU A 252 15.31 -7.65 4.54
N GLU A 253 14.32 -6.78 4.56
CA GLU A 253 12.95 -7.09 4.98
C GLU A 253 12.01 -6.72 3.84
N VAL A 254 11.23 -7.70 3.37
CA VAL A 254 10.29 -7.51 2.25
C VAL A 254 9.12 -6.64 2.71
N ILE A 255 8.71 -5.71 1.84
CA ILE A 255 7.58 -4.81 2.07
C ILE A 255 6.29 -5.61 2.10
#